data_AF-A0A8K0G4M8-F1
#
_entry.id   AF-A0A8K0G4M8-F1
#
_cell.length_a   1.000
_cell.length_b   1.000
_cell.length_c   1.000
_cell.angle_alpha   90.00
_cell.angle_beta   90.00
_cell.angle_gamma   90.00
#
_symmetry.space_group_name_H-M   'P 1'
#
loop_
_entity.id
_entity.type
_entity.pdbx_description
1 polymer ?
#
loop_
_entity_poly.entity_id
_entity_poly.type
_entity_poly.pdbx_seq_one_letter_code
_entity_poly.pdbx_strand_id
1 'polypeptide(L)'
;METSHMFRFITVVSVIYLPTIICLQVRRYPLLMPNVHPDTDELYLCTPIKVVPNKSFYIVGFEPNATMETAHHMLLYGCTEPGSDQPYWDCGEMANTQSNNNLVKSSPCAEGSHVIYAWARDAKKLELPEDVGFQVGPGTQIQYLVLQVHYAHADKFKDGSTDDSGIFLMYTEKPRSKLAGVILLGTGGAIPPMSVTHMETDCEIAEQKTIYPFAYRTHTHSLGKVVAGYTVRKDENNVDHWTLLGKRNPLTPQMFYPVFNKDPITFGDKLAARCTMKSDRTTYTHVGATNADEMCNFYLMYYVKEGTPLDMKYCFTRGPPYFYWDNPENNLNHIPEEEASTL
;
A
#
# COMPACT_ATOMS: atom_id res chain seq x y z
N MET A 1 21.89 -28.05 83.48
CA MET A 1 21.60 -26.86 82.66
C MET A 1 22.26 -27.11 81.32
N GLU A 2 21.56 -27.75 80.39
CA GLU A 2 22.07 -28.00 79.04
C GLU A 2 20.90 -27.89 78.07
N THR A 3 21.12 -27.09 77.02
CA THR A 3 20.12 -26.41 76.20
C THR A 3 19.74 -27.25 74.99
N SER A 4 18.45 -27.57 74.86
CA SER A 4 17.85 -28.16 73.66
C SER A 4 17.80 -27.13 72.52
N HIS A 5 18.64 -27.30 71.51
CA HIS A 5 18.57 -26.53 70.26
C HIS A 5 17.50 -27.14 69.34
N MET A 6 16.34 -26.48 69.29
CA MET A 6 15.25 -26.79 68.37
C MET A 6 15.55 -26.15 67.00
N PHE A 7 16.05 -26.94 66.05
CA PHE A 7 16.23 -26.51 64.66
C PHE A 7 14.86 -26.39 63.98
N ARG A 8 14.40 -25.16 63.76
CA ARG A 8 13.24 -24.88 62.90
C ARG A 8 13.68 -24.94 61.43
N PHE A 9 13.25 -25.96 60.71
CA PHE A 9 13.32 -25.99 59.25
C PHE A 9 12.29 -25.00 58.69
N ILE A 10 12.76 -23.88 58.14
CA ILE A 10 11.94 -22.94 57.36
C ILE A 10 11.97 -23.43 55.92
N THR A 11 10.88 -24.05 55.47
CA THR A 11 10.71 -24.44 54.07
C THR A 11 10.38 -23.20 53.25
N VAL A 12 11.38 -22.63 52.57
CA VAL A 12 11.19 -21.52 51.63
C VAL A 12 10.61 -22.10 50.34
N VAL A 13 9.31 -21.88 50.10
CA VAL A 13 8.66 -22.22 48.84
C VAL A 13 8.94 -21.10 47.84
N SER A 14 9.95 -21.31 46.99
CA SER A 14 10.27 -20.42 45.89
C SER A 14 9.18 -20.54 44.81
N VAL A 15 8.26 -19.57 44.77
CA VAL A 15 7.29 -19.45 43.66
C VAL A 15 8.04 -18.97 42.43
N ILE A 16 8.44 -19.91 41.57
CA ILE A 16 9.03 -19.61 40.26
C ILE A 16 7.89 -19.09 39.37
N TYR A 17 7.78 -17.76 39.24
CA TYR A 17 7.01 -17.14 38.17
C TYR A 17 7.70 -17.46 36.85
N LEU A 18 7.31 -18.54 36.17
CA LEU A 18 7.58 -18.67 34.74
C LEU A 18 6.73 -17.61 34.03
N PRO A 19 7.32 -16.59 33.39
CA PRO A 19 6.55 -15.75 32.49
C PRO A 19 6.00 -16.68 31.42
N THR A 20 4.68 -16.77 31.32
CA THR A 20 4.04 -17.35 30.15
C THR A 20 4.51 -16.52 28.96
N ILE A 21 5.51 -17.03 28.24
CA ILE A 21 5.87 -16.51 26.92
C ILE A 21 4.64 -16.80 26.07
N ILE A 22 3.72 -15.84 26.00
CA ILE A 22 2.63 -15.85 25.05
C ILE A 22 3.31 -15.69 23.70
N CYS A 23 3.70 -16.83 23.12
CA CYS A 23 4.23 -16.88 21.77
C CYS A 23 3.18 -16.20 20.87
N LEU A 24 3.58 -15.09 20.25
CA LEU A 24 2.74 -14.41 19.29
C LEU A 24 2.55 -15.40 18.12
N GLN A 25 1.43 -16.12 18.10
CA GLN A 25 1.18 -17.10 17.04
C GLN A 25 0.88 -16.32 15.76
N VAL A 26 1.94 -15.99 15.02
CA VAL A 26 1.85 -15.51 13.65
C VAL A 26 1.70 -16.74 12.78
N ARG A 27 0.61 -16.79 12.02
CA ARG A 27 0.30 -17.83 11.05
C ARG A 27 0.53 -17.30 9.64
N ARG A 28 0.69 -18.21 8.69
CA ARG A 28 0.91 -17.94 7.28
C ARG A 28 -0.29 -18.43 6.49
N TYR A 29 -0.88 -17.59 5.65
CA TYR A 29 -2.02 -17.95 4.79
C TYR A 29 -1.63 -17.78 3.32
N PRO A 30 -1.79 -18.79 2.45
CA PRO A 30 -1.52 -18.68 1.02
C PRO A 30 -2.69 -17.98 0.31
N LEU A 31 -2.49 -16.73 -0.13
CA LEU A 31 -3.35 -16.07 -1.11
C LEU A 31 -2.64 -16.15 -2.46
N LEU A 32 -2.89 -17.22 -3.20
CA LEU A 32 -2.22 -17.57 -4.44
C LEU A 32 -3.23 -17.67 -5.58
N MET A 33 -2.77 -17.42 -6.81
CA MET A 33 -3.60 -17.68 -8.00
C MET A 33 -3.97 -19.16 -8.08
N PRO A 34 -5.20 -19.51 -8.50
CA PRO A 34 -5.69 -20.89 -8.51
C PRO A 34 -5.19 -21.68 -9.74
N ASN A 35 -3.87 -21.82 -9.92
CA ASN A 35 -3.22 -22.48 -11.06
C ASN A 35 -3.74 -21.97 -12.41
N VAL A 36 -3.62 -20.66 -12.62
CA VAL A 36 -4.13 -19.97 -13.82
C VAL A 36 -3.21 -20.20 -15.02
N HIS A 37 -3.72 -19.99 -16.23
CA HIS A 37 -2.94 -20.09 -17.47
C HIS A 37 -2.99 -18.77 -18.24
N PRO A 38 -1.99 -17.89 -18.06
CA PRO A 38 -1.88 -16.65 -18.83
C PRO A 38 -1.50 -16.94 -20.29
N ASP A 39 -2.44 -16.74 -21.21
CA ASP A 39 -2.29 -17.05 -22.64
C ASP A 39 -2.10 -15.80 -23.53
N THR A 40 -2.16 -14.62 -22.91
CA THR A 40 -2.09 -13.32 -23.56
C THR A 40 -1.18 -12.38 -22.78
N ASP A 41 -0.44 -11.54 -23.50
CA ASP A 41 0.41 -10.51 -22.90
C ASP A 41 -0.45 -9.42 -22.25
N GLU A 42 0.11 -8.75 -21.25
CA GLU A 42 -0.56 -7.70 -20.45
C GLU A 42 -1.88 -8.19 -19.82
N LEU A 43 -1.90 -9.43 -19.31
CA LEU A 43 -3.07 -10.01 -18.66
C LEU A 43 -3.05 -9.73 -17.15
N TYR A 44 -4.19 -9.25 -16.64
CA TYR A 44 -4.38 -8.94 -15.23
C TYR A 44 -5.42 -9.88 -14.64
N LEU A 45 -5.00 -10.78 -13.76
CA LEU A 45 -5.92 -11.71 -13.10
C LEU A 45 -6.13 -11.31 -11.65
N CYS A 46 -7.35 -11.47 -11.17
CA CYS A 46 -7.78 -11.15 -9.82
C CYS A 46 -8.31 -12.42 -9.14
N THR A 47 -7.98 -12.65 -7.87
CA THR A 47 -8.55 -13.74 -7.06
C THR A 47 -8.94 -13.23 -5.66
N PRO A 48 -10.14 -13.56 -5.14
CA PRO A 48 -10.63 -13.05 -3.88
C PRO A 48 -10.44 -14.05 -2.73
N ILE A 49 -10.37 -13.54 -1.50
CA ILE A 49 -10.68 -14.30 -0.30
C ILE A 49 -11.62 -13.51 0.60
N LYS A 50 -12.62 -14.21 1.15
CA LYS A 50 -13.56 -13.65 2.11
C LYS A 50 -13.03 -13.78 3.52
N VAL A 51 -13.04 -12.67 4.27
CA VAL A 51 -12.75 -12.72 5.71
C VAL A 51 -13.97 -13.27 6.45
N VAL A 52 -13.77 -14.18 7.40
CA VAL A 52 -14.90 -14.81 8.10
C VAL A 52 -15.71 -13.78 8.91
N PRO A 53 -17.07 -13.80 8.85
CA PRO A 53 -17.90 -12.70 9.37
C PRO A 53 -17.87 -12.43 10.88
N ASN A 54 -17.33 -13.35 11.69
CA ASN A 54 -17.40 -13.27 13.16
C ASN A 54 -16.01 -13.18 13.81
N LYS A 55 -14.96 -12.92 13.02
CA LYS A 55 -13.59 -12.92 13.53
C LYS A 55 -12.71 -11.95 12.76
N SER A 56 -12.06 -11.06 13.50
CA SER A 56 -11.06 -10.16 12.93
C SER A 56 -9.68 -10.82 12.92
N PHE A 57 -8.89 -10.49 11.91
CA PHE A 57 -7.48 -10.87 11.82
C PHE A 57 -6.62 -9.63 11.63
N TYR A 58 -5.34 -9.76 11.96
CA TYR A 58 -4.37 -8.68 11.84
C TYR A 58 -3.23 -9.15 10.95
N ILE A 59 -3.12 -8.57 9.76
CA ILE A 59 -2.01 -8.86 8.83
C ILE A 59 -0.79 -8.08 9.31
N VAL A 60 0.29 -8.79 9.62
CA VAL A 60 1.53 -8.26 10.20
C VAL A 60 2.72 -8.36 9.24
N GLY A 61 2.52 -8.92 8.05
CA GLY A 61 3.54 -8.97 7.01
C GLY A 61 3.06 -9.65 5.73
N PHE A 62 3.85 -9.48 4.68
CA PHE A 62 3.59 -9.95 3.33
C PHE A 62 4.84 -10.62 2.77
N GLU A 63 4.71 -11.87 2.35
CA GLU A 63 5.79 -12.64 1.75
C GLU A 63 5.39 -13.04 0.33
N PRO A 64 6.03 -12.48 -0.71
CA PRO A 64 5.68 -12.77 -2.10
C PRO A 64 6.08 -14.19 -2.49
N ASN A 65 5.24 -14.84 -3.29
CA ASN A 65 5.47 -16.11 -3.97
C ASN A 65 5.41 -15.87 -5.48
N ALA A 66 6.40 -15.20 -6.03
CA ALA A 66 6.47 -14.92 -7.46
C ALA A 66 7.92 -14.62 -7.85
N THR A 67 8.19 -14.71 -9.15
CA THR A 67 9.43 -14.22 -9.75
C THR A 67 9.07 -13.23 -10.86
N MET A 68 9.98 -12.32 -11.18
CA MET A 68 9.80 -11.43 -12.35
C MET A 68 9.65 -12.16 -13.68
N GLU A 69 10.04 -13.44 -13.75
CA GLU A 69 9.78 -14.27 -14.93
C GLU A 69 8.31 -14.69 -15.09
N THR A 70 7.51 -14.65 -14.01
CA THR A 70 6.11 -15.08 -14.01
C THR A 70 5.17 -13.90 -13.79
N ALA A 71 5.39 -13.10 -12.75
CA ALA A 71 4.57 -11.94 -12.43
C ALA A 71 5.40 -10.65 -12.56
N HIS A 72 4.90 -9.69 -13.32
CA HIS A 72 5.55 -8.38 -13.46
C HIS A 72 5.32 -7.52 -12.20
N HIS A 73 4.11 -7.56 -11.63
CA HIS A 73 3.80 -7.00 -10.31
C HIS A 73 2.54 -7.65 -9.73
N MET A 74 2.34 -7.45 -8.43
CA MET A 74 1.15 -7.89 -7.70
C MET A 74 0.62 -6.77 -6.81
N LEU A 75 -0.70 -6.63 -6.74
CA LEU A 75 -1.38 -5.69 -5.85
C LEU A 75 -2.36 -6.46 -4.97
N LEU A 76 -2.46 -6.05 -3.71
CA LEU A 76 -3.42 -6.59 -2.77
C LEU A 76 -4.37 -5.49 -2.34
N TYR A 77 -5.66 -5.71 -2.57
CA TYR A 77 -6.73 -4.81 -2.23
C TYR A 77 -7.49 -5.32 -1.02
N GLY A 78 -7.93 -4.42 -0.15
CA GLY A 78 -9.07 -4.65 0.73
C GLY A 78 -10.33 -4.13 0.06
N CYS A 79 -11.41 -4.91 0.10
CA CYS A 79 -12.71 -4.54 -0.45
C CYS A 79 -13.82 -4.78 0.57
N THR A 80 -14.92 -4.03 0.44
CA THR A 80 -16.20 -4.41 1.07
C THR A 80 -16.87 -5.51 0.24
N GLU A 81 -16.81 -5.39 -1.08
CA GLU A 81 -17.31 -6.38 -2.05
C GLU A 81 -16.30 -6.60 -3.17
N PRO A 82 -15.96 -7.85 -3.53
CA PRO A 82 -15.05 -8.14 -4.63
C PRO A 82 -15.72 -7.82 -5.97
N GLY A 83 -14.93 -7.60 -7.02
CA GLY A 83 -15.50 -7.38 -8.36
C GLY A 83 -16.17 -8.61 -8.96
N SER A 84 -15.87 -9.81 -8.46
CA SER A 84 -16.52 -11.05 -8.84
C SER A 84 -16.48 -12.07 -7.70
N ASP A 85 -17.47 -12.97 -7.69
CA ASP A 85 -17.50 -14.17 -6.82
C ASP A 85 -16.81 -15.38 -7.46
N GLN A 86 -16.28 -15.24 -8.69
CA GLN A 86 -15.53 -16.31 -9.35
C GLN A 86 -14.20 -16.57 -8.63
N PRO A 87 -13.65 -17.81 -8.70
CA PRO A 87 -12.35 -18.12 -8.11
C PRO A 87 -11.22 -17.20 -8.61
N TYR A 88 -11.32 -16.77 -9.86
CA TYR A 88 -10.52 -15.70 -10.43
C TYR A 88 -11.25 -15.06 -11.63
N TRP A 89 -10.84 -13.86 -12.01
CA TRP A 89 -11.40 -13.12 -13.15
C TRP A 89 -10.37 -12.18 -13.78
N ASP A 90 -10.67 -11.65 -14.96
CA ASP A 90 -9.87 -10.63 -15.61
C ASP A 90 -10.16 -9.28 -14.94
N CYS A 91 -9.16 -8.70 -14.26
CA CYS A 91 -9.32 -7.45 -13.51
C CYS A 91 -9.70 -6.27 -14.43
N GLY A 92 -9.47 -6.40 -15.73
CA GLY A 92 -9.96 -5.57 -16.82
C GLY A 92 -9.56 -4.10 -16.87
N GLU A 93 -8.98 -3.57 -15.80
CA GLU A 93 -8.69 -2.14 -15.63
C GLU A 93 -7.47 -1.68 -16.43
N MET A 94 -6.49 -2.56 -16.71
CA MET A 94 -5.15 -2.10 -17.15
C MET A 94 -4.79 -2.49 -18.59
N ALA A 95 -5.64 -3.25 -19.30
CA ALA A 95 -5.44 -3.59 -20.70
C ALA A 95 -6.75 -3.54 -21.51
N ASN A 96 -6.70 -2.85 -22.65
CA ASN A 96 -7.70 -2.95 -23.72
C ASN A 96 -7.52 -4.24 -24.55
N THR A 97 -7.00 -5.30 -23.95
CA THR A 97 -6.92 -6.59 -24.59
C THR A 97 -8.30 -7.23 -24.55
N GLN A 98 -8.81 -7.60 -25.73
CA GLN A 98 -9.87 -8.58 -25.84
C GLN A 98 -9.23 -9.91 -25.45
N SER A 99 -9.19 -10.23 -24.15
CA SER A 99 -8.81 -11.57 -23.72
C SER A 99 -9.82 -12.54 -24.35
N ASN A 100 -9.31 -13.52 -25.12
CA ASN A 100 -10.12 -14.57 -25.75
C ASN A 100 -10.56 -15.63 -24.73
N ASN A 101 -10.22 -15.39 -23.47
CA ASN A 101 -10.44 -16.24 -22.32
C ASN A 101 -11.84 -15.86 -21.87
N ASN A 102 -12.78 -16.81 -21.83
CA ASN A 102 -14.18 -16.58 -21.42
C ASN A 102 -14.33 -16.18 -19.92
N LEU A 103 -13.37 -15.45 -19.36
CA LEU A 103 -13.35 -14.95 -18.00
C LEU A 103 -14.28 -13.74 -17.89
N VAL A 104 -14.88 -13.61 -16.71
CA VAL A 104 -15.60 -12.41 -16.34
C VAL A 104 -14.59 -11.25 -16.29
N LYS A 105 -14.96 -10.10 -16.86
CA LYS A 105 -14.18 -8.87 -16.76
C LYS A 105 -14.79 -7.98 -15.68
N SER A 106 -14.03 -7.66 -14.63
CA SER A 106 -14.49 -6.82 -13.52
C SER A 106 -13.31 -6.23 -12.76
N SER A 107 -13.48 -5.07 -12.12
CA SER A 107 -12.46 -4.45 -11.28
C SER A 107 -12.02 -5.37 -10.12
N PRO A 108 -10.91 -5.11 -9.42
CA PRO A 108 -10.55 -5.88 -8.22
C PRO A 108 -11.62 -5.83 -7.13
N CYS A 109 -12.23 -4.67 -6.91
CA CYS A 109 -13.32 -4.49 -5.96
C CYS A 109 -14.52 -3.85 -6.67
N ALA A 110 -15.72 -4.36 -6.40
CA ALA A 110 -16.96 -3.67 -6.76
C ALA A 110 -17.17 -2.46 -5.84
N GLU A 111 -16.88 -2.63 -4.53
CA GLU A 111 -17.05 -1.59 -3.53
C GLU A 111 -15.90 -1.55 -2.51
N GLY A 112 -15.63 -0.34 -1.99
CA GLY A 112 -14.67 -0.15 -0.89
C GLY A 112 -13.22 -0.46 -1.25
N SER A 113 -12.83 -0.28 -2.52
CA SER A 113 -11.47 -0.57 -2.99
C SER A 113 -10.42 0.20 -2.21
N HIS A 114 -9.39 -0.50 -1.73
CA HIS A 114 -8.27 0.10 -1.03
C HIS A 114 -6.99 -0.74 -1.19
N VAL A 115 -5.91 -0.19 -1.74
CA VAL A 115 -4.63 -0.91 -1.87
C VAL A 115 -3.97 -1.03 -0.50
N ILE A 116 -3.73 -2.26 -0.04
CA ILE A 116 -3.07 -2.54 1.25
C ILE A 116 -1.61 -2.96 1.08
N TYR A 117 -1.24 -3.54 -0.06
CA TYR A 117 0.12 -3.97 -0.34
C TYR A 117 0.37 -4.04 -1.85
N ALA A 118 1.64 -3.93 -2.23
CA ALA A 118 2.09 -4.00 -3.60
C ALA A 118 3.48 -4.66 -3.65
N TRP A 119 3.71 -5.47 -4.66
CA TRP A 119 4.98 -6.12 -4.94
C TRP A 119 5.35 -5.92 -6.42
N ALA A 120 6.63 -5.68 -6.68
CA ALA A 120 7.20 -5.66 -8.01
C ALA A 120 8.71 -5.95 -7.92
N ARG A 121 9.30 -6.49 -9.00
CA ARG A 121 10.75 -6.62 -9.17
C ARG A 121 11.48 -7.37 -8.06
N ASP A 122 10.98 -8.56 -7.71
CA ASP A 122 11.59 -9.46 -6.72
C ASP A 122 11.83 -8.79 -5.37
N ALA A 123 10.93 -7.88 -4.99
CA ALA A 123 10.94 -7.25 -3.69
C ALA A 123 10.90 -8.30 -2.58
N LYS A 124 11.69 -8.07 -1.52
CA LYS A 124 11.77 -8.95 -0.37
C LYS A 124 10.46 -8.92 0.43
N LYS A 125 10.30 -9.90 1.33
CA LYS A 125 9.22 -9.89 2.33
C LYS A 125 9.15 -8.54 3.05
N LEU A 126 7.94 -8.06 3.31
CA LEU A 126 7.67 -6.89 4.11
C LEU A 126 7.15 -7.34 5.48
N GLU A 127 7.91 -7.06 6.53
CA GLU A 127 7.43 -7.19 7.91
C GLU A 127 7.00 -5.83 8.41
N LEU A 128 5.81 -5.76 9.02
CA LEU A 128 5.33 -4.51 9.60
C LEU A 128 6.07 -4.23 10.93
N PRO A 129 6.13 -2.95 11.36
CA PRO A 129 6.75 -2.62 12.65
C PRO A 129 6.09 -3.35 13.82
N GLU A 130 6.80 -3.38 14.95
CA GLU A 130 6.32 -4.06 16.15
C GLU A 130 4.91 -3.58 16.57
N ASP A 131 4.04 -4.56 16.74
CA ASP A 131 2.65 -4.42 17.15
C ASP A 131 1.77 -3.61 16.18
N VAL A 132 2.20 -3.49 14.92
CA VAL A 132 1.43 -2.91 13.82
C VAL A 132 0.76 -4.03 13.02
N GLY A 133 -0.51 -3.83 12.66
CA GLY A 133 -1.18 -4.73 11.71
C GLY A 133 -2.39 -4.12 11.02
N PHE A 134 -2.65 -4.58 9.80
CA PHE A 134 -3.90 -4.27 9.10
C PHE A 134 -5.02 -5.13 9.67
N GLN A 135 -5.99 -4.50 10.33
CA GLN A 135 -7.19 -5.20 10.79
C GLN A 135 -8.10 -5.50 9.59
N VAL A 136 -8.53 -6.75 9.48
CA VAL A 136 -9.48 -7.20 8.45
C VAL A 136 -10.64 -7.95 9.08
N GLY A 137 -11.80 -7.92 8.44
CA GLY A 137 -13.03 -8.56 8.92
C GLY A 137 -13.94 -7.60 9.68
N PRO A 138 -14.69 -8.09 10.69
CA PRO A 138 -15.76 -7.31 11.33
C PRO A 138 -15.27 -5.98 11.91
N GLY A 139 -16.08 -4.94 11.75
CA GLY A 139 -15.75 -3.57 12.19
C GLY A 139 -14.80 -2.81 11.27
N THR A 140 -14.52 -3.32 10.08
CA THR A 140 -13.66 -2.67 9.07
C THR A 140 -14.35 -2.60 7.71
N GLN A 141 -13.83 -1.81 6.77
CA GLN A 141 -14.27 -1.85 5.37
C GLN A 141 -13.59 -2.97 4.56
N ILE A 142 -12.74 -3.79 5.20
CA ILE A 142 -11.98 -4.85 4.54
C ILE A 142 -12.63 -6.20 4.87
N GLN A 143 -13.70 -6.52 4.16
CA GLN A 143 -14.43 -7.79 4.27
C GLN A 143 -13.88 -8.86 3.32
N TYR A 144 -13.24 -8.42 2.23
CA TYR A 144 -12.53 -9.26 1.28
C TYR A 144 -11.12 -8.74 1.08
N LEU A 145 -10.22 -9.66 0.74
CA LEU A 145 -8.93 -9.32 0.17
C LEU A 145 -8.91 -9.82 -1.27
N VAL A 146 -8.48 -8.98 -2.20
CA VAL A 146 -8.39 -9.35 -3.62
C VAL A 146 -6.94 -9.18 -4.07
N LEU A 147 -6.33 -10.28 -4.50
CA LEU A 147 -5.01 -10.29 -5.10
C LEU A 147 -5.15 -10.09 -6.60
N GLN A 148 -4.50 -9.06 -7.12
CA GLN A 148 -4.28 -8.84 -8.54
C GLN A 148 -2.84 -9.23 -8.90
N VAL A 149 -2.67 -10.00 -9.97
CA VAL A 149 -1.36 -10.35 -10.55
C VAL A 149 -1.33 -9.89 -12.00
N HIS A 150 -0.27 -9.17 -12.37
CA HIS A 150 -0.01 -8.77 -13.74
C HIS A 150 1.00 -9.72 -14.41
N TYR A 151 0.55 -10.39 -15.46
CA TYR A 151 1.36 -11.22 -16.35
C TYR A 151 1.70 -10.42 -17.61
N ALA A 152 2.90 -9.84 -17.66
CA ALA A 152 3.32 -9.01 -18.79
C ALA A 152 3.58 -9.85 -20.06
N HIS A 153 4.08 -11.09 -19.91
CA HIS A 153 4.46 -11.95 -21.02
C HIS A 153 3.88 -13.36 -20.86
N ALA A 154 3.15 -13.84 -21.86
CA ALA A 154 2.55 -15.18 -21.89
C ALA A 154 3.51 -16.26 -22.41
N ASP A 155 4.71 -15.89 -22.89
CA ASP A 155 5.66 -16.80 -23.54
C ASP A 155 6.00 -18.05 -22.70
N LYS A 156 6.09 -17.88 -21.38
CA LYS A 156 6.42 -18.97 -20.43
C LYS A 156 5.33 -20.03 -20.34
N PHE A 157 4.10 -19.69 -20.70
CA PHE A 157 2.93 -20.56 -20.57
C PHE A 157 2.56 -21.26 -21.87
N LYS A 158 3.26 -21.00 -22.99
CA LYS A 158 2.97 -21.62 -24.30
C LYS A 158 3.05 -23.15 -24.32
N ASP A 159 3.73 -23.75 -23.33
CA ASP A 159 3.84 -25.19 -23.15
C ASP A 159 2.64 -25.81 -22.39
N GLY A 160 1.66 -25.01 -22.00
CA GLY A 160 0.49 -25.45 -21.23
C GLY A 160 0.69 -25.40 -19.71
N SER A 161 1.82 -24.87 -19.23
CA SER A 161 2.06 -24.69 -17.80
C SER A 161 1.06 -23.72 -17.14
N THR A 162 0.86 -23.89 -15.84
CA THR A 162 -0.01 -23.04 -15.01
C THR A 162 0.80 -22.30 -13.95
N ASP A 163 0.24 -21.24 -13.39
CA ASP A 163 0.87 -20.36 -12.41
C ASP A 163 0.03 -20.19 -11.13
N ASP A 164 0.72 -20.20 -9.99
CA ASP A 164 0.15 -19.96 -8.65
C ASP A 164 0.83 -18.78 -7.95
N SER A 165 1.33 -17.81 -8.72
CA SER A 165 1.95 -16.60 -8.18
C SER A 165 1.00 -15.89 -7.23
N GLY A 166 1.54 -15.36 -6.14
CA GLY A 166 0.74 -14.64 -5.16
C GLY A 166 1.50 -14.23 -3.91
N ILE A 167 0.80 -14.16 -2.79
CA ILE A 167 1.33 -13.62 -1.54
C ILE A 167 0.94 -14.54 -0.38
N PHE A 168 1.93 -14.89 0.44
CA PHE A 168 1.69 -15.44 1.75
C PHE A 168 1.44 -14.30 2.75
N LEU A 169 0.24 -14.27 3.33
CA LEU A 169 -0.14 -13.31 4.35
C LEU A 169 0.34 -13.82 5.71
N MET A 170 1.19 -13.03 6.38
CA MET A 170 1.54 -13.27 7.77
C MET A 170 0.49 -12.59 8.64
N TYR A 171 -0.26 -13.36 9.42
CA TYR A 171 -1.38 -12.83 10.20
C TYR A 171 -1.45 -13.39 11.62
N THR A 172 -2.14 -12.70 12.51
CA THR A 172 -2.45 -13.17 13.86
C THR A 172 -3.90 -12.86 14.23
N GLU A 173 -4.45 -13.62 15.17
CA GLU A 173 -5.76 -13.37 15.77
C GLU A 173 -5.67 -12.48 17.00
N LYS A 174 -4.46 -12.33 17.57
CA LYS A 174 -4.25 -11.49 18.75
C LYS A 174 -4.32 -10.01 18.35
N PRO A 175 -5.22 -9.21 18.95
CA PRO A 175 -5.34 -7.78 18.67
C PRO A 175 -4.01 -7.03 18.72
N ARG A 176 -3.86 -6.08 17.78
CA ARG A 176 -2.71 -5.16 17.72
C ARG A 176 -3.10 -3.83 18.33
N SER A 177 -2.20 -3.21 19.11
CA SER A 177 -2.47 -1.86 19.63
C SER A 177 -2.32 -0.78 18.55
N LYS A 178 -1.57 -1.06 17.48
CA LYS A 178 -1.37 -0.13 16.37
C LYS A 178 -2.03 -0.66 15.10
N LEU A 179 -3.05 0.03 14.63
CA LEU A 179 -3.76 -0.36 13.41
C LEU A 179 -3.15 0.35 12.20
N ALA A 180 -2.79 -0.44 11.19
CA ALA A 180 -2.19 0.06 9.96
C ALA A 180 -3.25 0.54 8.96
N GLY A 181 -2.88 1.57 8.20
CA GLY A 181 -3.62 2.05 7.04
C GLY A 181 -2.65 2.41 5.91
N VAL A 182 -3.21 2.58 4.72
CA VAL A 182 -2.51 3.21 3.60
C VAL A 182 -3.33 4.44 3.21
N ILE A 183 -2.66 5.53 2.88
CA ILE A 183 -3.28 6.65 2.16
C ILE A 183 -2.58 6.77 0.82
N LEU A 184 -3.36 6.82 -0.26
CA LEU A 184 -2.87 7.02 -1.61
C LEU A 184 -3.02 8.49 -1.97
N LEU A 185 -1.90 9.17 -2.17
CA LEU A 185 -1.86 10.47 -2.81
C LEU A 185 -1.74 10.24 -4.33
N GLY A 186 -2.72 10.72 -5.07
CA GLY A 186 -2.74 10.65 -6.52
C GLY A 186 -3.22 11.94 -7.15
N THR A 187 -3.17 12.01 -8.48
CA THR A 187 -3.57 13.20 -9.23
C THR A 187 -4.23 12.76 -10.53
N GLY A 188 -5.24 13.51 -10.96
CA GLY A 188 -5.75 13.47 -12.32
C GLY A 188 -4.87 14.27 -13.28
N GLY A 189 -5.45 14.63 -14.42
CA GLY A 189 -4.88 15.59 -15.35
C GLY A 189 -4.28 14.98 -16.61
N ALA A 190 -3.49 15.78 -17.33
CA ALA A 190 -2.84 15.38 -18.58
C ALA A 190 -1.44 15.96 -18.70
N ILE A 191 -0.56 15.20 -19.34
CA ILE A 191 0.83 15.55 -19.63
C ILE A 191 0.91 15.98 -21.11
N PRO A 192 1.27 17.23 -21.42
CA PRO A 192 1.49 17.68 -22.79
C PRO A 192 2.62 16.92 -23.50
N PRO A 193 2.56 16.79 -24.83
CA PRO A 193 3.63 16.17 -25.60
C PRO A 193 4.95 16.92 -25.47
N MET A 194 6.07 16.20 -25.56
CA MET A 194 7.42 16.78 -25.59
C MET A 194 7.73 17.75 -24.43
N SER A 195 7.21 17.47 -23.23
CA SER A 195 7.26 18.38 -22.09
C SER A 195 7.78 17.71 -20.81
N VAL A 196 8.24 18.55 -19.88
CA VAL A 196 8.36 18.17 -18.47
C VAL A 196 7.14 18.74 -17.75
N THR A 197 6.46 17.92 -16.97
CA THR A 197 5.23 18.30 -16.25
C THR A 197 5.33 17.87 -14.80
N HIS A 198 5.02 18.77 -13.88
CA HIS A 198 4.82 18.44 -12.47
C HIS A 198 3.35 18.12 -12.26
N MET A 199 3.07 16.89 -11.84
CA MET A 199 1.72 16.48 -11.44
C MET A 199 1.67 16.43 -9.92
N GLU A 200 0.74 17.17 -9.32
CA GLU A 200 0.79 17.54 -7.92
C GLU A 200 -0.54 17.33 -7.23
N THR A 201 -0.48 16.96 -5.95
CA THR A 201 -1.64 16.76 -5.10
C THR A 201 -1.33 17.19 -3.68
N ASP A 202 -2.32 17.72 -2.98
CA ASP A 202 -2.28 17.89 -1.53
C ASP A 202 -3.66 17.74 -0.90
N CYS A 203 -3.69 17.22 0.33
CA CYS A 203 -4.89 17.13 1.14
C CYS A 203 -4.56 17.35 2.60
N GLU A 204 -5.46 18.01 3.31
CA GLU A 204 -5.39 18.21 4.76
C GLU A 204 -5.88 16.96 5.50
N ILE A 205 -5.24 16.62 6.61
CA ILE A 205 -5.76 15.66 7.59
C ILE A 205 -6.93 16.31 8.32
N ALA A 206 -8.13 16.10 7.79
CA ALA A 206 -9.38 16.63 8.36
C ALA A 206 -9.94 15.77 9.51
N GLU A 207 -9.41 14.57 9.73
CA GLU A 207 -9.82 13.71 10.83
C GLU A 207 -9.05 14.06 12.11
N GLN A 208 -9.74 14.12 13.25
CA GLN A 208 -9.14 14.34 14.57
C GLN A 208 -8.36 13.09 15.04
N LYS A 209 -7.32 12.74 14.29
CA LYS A 209 -6.48 11.55 14.47
C LYS A 209 -5.02 11.91 14.29
N THR A 210 -4.14 11.11 14.88
CA THR A 210 -2.70 11.17 14.66
C THR A 210 -2.25 9.90 13.97
N ILE A 211 -1.58 10.04 12.82
CA ILE A 211 -0.99 8.93 12.09
C ILE A 211 0.54 8.97 12.20
N TYR A 212 1.15 7.80 12.14
CA TYR A 212 2.59 7.61 12.23
C TYR A 212 3.09 6.94 10.95
N PRO A 213 3.73 7.68 10.03
CA PRO A 213 4.20 7.12 8.78
C PRO A 213 5.35 6.15 9.04
N PHE A 214 5.40 5.04 8.30
CA PHE A 214 6.48 4.06 8.45
C PHE A 214 7.01 3.50 7.14
N ALA A 215 6.22 3.50 6.07
CA ALA A 215 6.67 3.08 4.75
C ALA A 215 6.00 3.89 3.63
N TYR A 216 6.65 4.00 2.48
CA TYR A 216 6.11 4.63 1.29
C TYR A 216 6.40 3.82 0.03
N ARG A 217 5.55 3.96 -0.99
CA ARG A 217 5.77 3.42 -2.33
C ARG A 217 5.41 4.47 -3.37
N THR A 218 6.21 4.54 -4.43
CA THR A 218 5.98 5.41 -5.58
C THR A 218 5.57 4.58 -6.79
N HIS A 219 4.63 5.06 -7.59
CA HIS A 219 4.22 4.41 -8.83
C HIS A 219 3.87 5.42 -9.93
N THR A 220 4.39 5.13 -11.12
CA THR A 220 4.07 5.77 -12.41
C THR A 220 4.19 4.71 -13.49
N HIS A 221 3.74 5.03 -14.69
CA HIS A 221 4.16 4.34 -15.91
C HIS A 221 5.49 4.93 -16.40
N SER A 222 5.73 4.96 -17.72
CA SER A 222 7.06 5.15 -18.32
C SER A 222 7.60 6.59 -18.31
N LEU A 223 6.74 7.60 -18.15
CA LEU A 223 7.10 9.02 -18.19
C LEU A 223 7.65 9.54 -16.87
N GLY A 224 7.32 8.88 -15.74
CA GLY A 224 7.79 9.26 -14.41
C GLY A 224 9.31 9.22 -14.26
N LYS A 225 9.88 10.29 -13.70
CA LYS A 225 11.32 10.41 -13.41
C LYS A 225 11.59 10.49 -11.92
N VAL A 226 10.77 11.23 -11.19
CA VAL A 226 10.87 11.39 -9.74
C VAL A 226 9.46 11.44 -9.16
N VAL A 227 9.25 10.76 -8.04
CA VAL A 227 8.07 10.96 -7.19
C VAL A 227 8.56 11.28 -5.79
N ALA A 228 8.07 12.39 -5.23
CA ALA A 228 8.37 12.82 -3.88
C ALA A 228 7.08 13.09 -3.10
N GLY A 229 7.05 12.70 -1.83
CA GLY A 229 5.95 12.93 -0.91
C GLY A 229 6.42 13.63 0.35
N TYR A 230 5.58 14.53 0.86
CA TYR A 230 5.88 15.42 1.97
C TYR A 230 4.70 15.49 2.95
N THR A 231 5.02 15.78 4.20
CA THR A 231 4.10 16.43 5.13
C THR A 231 4.35 17.92 5.08
N VAL A 232 3.30 18.73 5.10
CA VAL A 232 3.37 20.19 5.18
C VAL A 232 2.66 20.64 6.45
N ARG A 233 3.37 21.36 7.31
CA ARG A 233 2.83 21.90 8.56
C ARG A 233 2.99 23.41 8.58
N LYS A 234 1.89 24.12 8.86
CA LYS A 234 1.92 25.58 9.07
C LYS A 234 2.37 25.91 10.48
N ASP A 235 3.28 26.87 10.60
CA ASP A 235 3.60 27.49 11.89
C ASP A 235 2.65 28.65 12.23
N GLU A 236 2.86 29.26 13.40
CA GLU A 236 2.07 30.39 13.90
C GLU A 236 2.12 31.63 12.99
N ASN A 237 3.13 31.75 12.12
CA ASN A 237 3.28 32.83 11.16
C ASN A 237 2.73 32.48 9.77
N ASN A 238 2.01 31.35 9.63
CA ASN A 238 1.51 30.80 8.37
C ASN A 238 2.62 30.40 7.37
N VAL A 239 3.82 30.09 7.86
CA VAL A 239 4.90 29.55 7.03
C VAL A 239 4.74 28.03 6.94
N ASP A 240 4.79 27.51 5.72
CA ASP A 240 4.73 26.09 5.43
C ASP A 240 6.10 25.42 5.62
N HIS A 241 6.16 24.43 6.49
CA HIS A 241 7.33 23.60 6.72
C HIS A 241 7.15 22.25 6.03
N TRP A 242 7.94 22.01 4.99
CA TRP A 242 7.89 20.80 4.17
C TRP A 242 8.86 19.74 4.71
N THR A 243 8.33 18.60 5.12
CA THR A 243 9.11 17.48 5.65
C THR A 243 9.02 16.30 4.69
N LEU A 244 10.17 15.87 4.16
CA LEU A 244 10.23 14.78 3.19
C LEU A 244 9.86 13.43 3.85
N LEU A 245 8.83 12.78 3.32
CA LEU A 245 8.43 11.43 3.72
C LEU A 245 9.13 10.36 2.88
N GLY A 246 9.27 10.61 1.58
CA GLY A 246 9.84 9.67 0.62
C GLY A 246 10.11 10.30 -0.72
N LYS A 247 11.19 9.90 -1.38
CA LYS A 247 11.58 10.33 -2.73
C LYS A 247 12.17 9.15 -3.48
N ARG A 248 11.79 8.94 -4.74
CA ARG A 248 12.36 7.85 -5.54
C ARG A 248 12.18 8.04 -7.04
N ASN A 249 13.04 7.36 -7.80
CA ASN A 249 12.77 7.03 -9.19
C ASN A 249 11.66 5.96 -9.24
N PRO A 250 10.46 6.26 -9.76
CA PRO A 250 9.35 5.31 -9.81
C PRO A 250 9.61 4.13 -10.76
N LEU A 251 10.62 4.22 -11.64
CA LEU A 251 11.02 3.15 -12.55
C LEU A 251 12.05 2.19 -11.93
N THR A 252 12.40 2.35 -10.65
CA THR A 252 13.16 1.35 -9.86
C THR A 252 12.19 0.37 -9.17
N PRO A 253 12.65 -0.71 -8.51
CA PRO A 253 11.73 -1.65 -7.84
C PRO A 253 10.67 -0.96 -6.98
N GLN A 254 9.40 -1.17 -7.30
CA GLN A 254 8.26 -0.46 -6.72
C GLN A 254 7.70 -1.20 -5.50
N MET A 255 8.52 -1.34 -4.46
CA MET A 255 8.12 -1.87 -3.16
C MET A 255 7.87 -0.76 -2.15
N PHE A 256 7.37 -1.13 -0.97
CA PHE A 256 7.33 -0.23 0.16
C PHE A 256 8.72 -0.08 0.79
N TYR A 257 9.19 1.16 0.90
CA TYR A 257 10.46 1.54 1.52
C TYR A 257 10.20 2.27 2.83
N PRO A 258 11.10 2.19 3.82
CA PRO A 258 10.99 3.01 5.03
C PRO A 258 10.95 4.49 4.69
N VAL A 259 10.09 5.25 5.38
CA VAL A 259 10.03 6.71 5.25
C VAL A 259 11.30 7.38 5.79
N PHE A 260 11.63 8.55 5.24
CA PHE A 260 12.76 9.37 5.70
C PHE A 260 12.48 10.06 7.03
N ASN A 261 11.21 10.38 7.30
CA ASN A 261 10.77 11.00 8.53
C ASN A 261 9.57 10.22 9.11
N LYS A 262 9.58 10.00 10.43
CA LYS A 262 8.58 9.21 11.18
C LYS A 262 7.77 10.07 12.17
N ASP A 263 7.89 11.38 12.08
CA ASP A 263 7.19 12.31 12.95
C ASP A 263 5.68 12.14 12.80
N PRO A 264 4.91 12.32 13.88
CA PRO A 264 3.47 12.20 13.83
C PRO A 264 2.88 13.27 12.91
N ILE A 265 1.93 12.83 12.08
CA ILE A 265 1.11 13.69 11.24
C ILE A 265 -0.28 13.76 11.88
N THR A 266 -0.75 14.97 12.16
CA THR A 266 -1.92 15.24 12.99
C THR A 266 -2.96 16.03 12.22
N PHE A 267 -4.15 16.21 12.83
CA PHE A 267 -5.20 17.09 12.32
C PHE A 267 -4.64 18.46 11.89
N GLY A 268 -5.04 18.92 10.70
CA GLY A 268 -4.62 20.19 10.11
C GLY A 268 -3.29 20.15 9.35
N ASP A 269 -2.46 19.11 9.50
CA ASP A 269 -1.31 18.92 8.63
C ASP A 269 -1.77 18.55 7.22
N LYS A 270 -1.00 18.93 6.19
CA LYS A 270 -1.22 18.47 4.83
C LYS A 270 -0.28 17.34 4.45
N LEU A 271 -0.78 16.42 3.65
CA LEU A 271 0.00 15.45 2.90
C LEU A 271 0.06 15.93 1.46
N ALA A 272 1.25 15.99 0.88
CA ALA A 272 1.46 16.47 -0.49
C ALA A 272 2.38 15.51 -1.27
N ALA A 273 2.11 15.30 -2.56
CA ALA A 273 3.02 14.58 -3.45
C ALA A 273 3.16 15.26 -4.82
N ARG A 274 4.37 15.15 -5.39
CA ARG A 274 4.70 15.60 -6.75
C ARG A 274 5.31 14.45 -7.52
N CYS A 275 4.84 14.26 -8.76
CA CYS A 275 5.53 13.48 -9.76
C CYS A 275 6.10 14.39 -10.85
N THR A 276 7.39 14.27 -11.10
CA THR A 276 8.04 14.89 -12.26
C THR A 276 7.99 13.93 -13.43
N MET A 277 7.19 14.28 -14.42
CA MET A 277 6.98 13.53 -15.65
C MET A 277 7.81 14.14 -16.77
N LYS A 278 8.40 13.30 -17.62
CA LYS A 278 9.06 13.74 -18.85
C LYS A 278 8.49 12.95 -20.03
N SER A 279 7.73 13.65 -20.86
CA SER A 279 7.11 13.10 -22.06
C SER A 279 8.03 13.29 -23.28
N ASP A 280 8.33 12.19 -23.96
CA ASP A 280 8.91 12.12 -25.30
C ASP A 280 7.85 11.74 -26.35
N ARG A 281 6.58 11.67 -25.94
CA ARG A 281 5.45 11.33 -26.81
C ARG A 281 4.99 12.56 -27.59
N THR A 282 4.40 12.32 -28.76
CA THR A 282 3.88 13.36 -29.66
C THR A 282 2.42 13.72 -29.41
N THR A 283 1.73 13.01 -28.52
CA THR A 283 0.34 13.27 -28.13
C THR A 283 0.24 13.52 -26.62
N TYR A 284 -0.87 14.12 -26.20
CA TYR A 284 -1.20 14.20 -24.77
C TYR A 284 -1.27 12.80 -24.16
N THR A 285 -0.79 12.66 -22.94
CA THR A 285 -0.94 11.46 -22.12
C THR A 285 -1.82 11.80 -20.93
N HIS A 286 -2.93 11.09 -20.79
CA HIS A 286 -3.89 11.31 -19.71
C HIS A 286 -3.61 10.39 -18.53
N VAL A 287 -4.10 10.75 -17.36
CA VAL A 287 -4.10 9.82 -16.23
C VAL A 287 -5.09 8.68 -16.50
N GLY A 288 -4.61 7.44 -16.34
CA GLY A 288 -5.36 6.24 -16.64
C GLY A 288 -4.57 4.98 -16.28
N ALA A 289 -5.17 3.82 -16.51
CA ALA A 289 -4.68 2.55 -16.00
C ALA A 289 -3.85 1.73 -17.00
N THR A 290 -3.77 2.17 -18.26
CA THR A 290 -3.03 1.43 -19.29
C THR A 290 -1.61 1.96 -19.46
N ASN A 291 -0.72 1.18 -20.09
CA ASN A 291 0.63 1.63 -20.44
C ASN A 291 0.66 2.84 -21.40
N ALA A 292 -0.43 3.07 -22.14
CA ALA A 292 -0.64 4.24 -22.98
C ALA A 292 -1.03 5.48 -22.17
N ASP A 293 -1.51 5.29 -20.94
CA ASP A 293 -1.81 6.36 -19.99
C ASP A 293 -0.63 6.59 -19.03
N GLU A 294 -0.81 7.46 -18.06
CA GLU A 294 0.09 7.62 -16.91
C GLU A 294 -0.64 7.53 -15.57
N MET A 295 0.13 7.30 -14.51
CA MET A 295 -0.30 7.45 -13.13
C MET A 295 0.73 8.28 -12.36
N CYS A 296 0.29 8.96 -11.32
CA CYS A 296 1.16 9.59 -10.35
C CYS A 296 0.66 9.24 -8.96
N ASN A 297 1.28 8.23 -8.36
CA ASN A 297 0.81 7.64 -7.10
C ASN A 297 1.93 7.62 -6.07
N PHE A 298 1.66 8.19 -4.90
CA PHE A 298 2.47 8.07 -3.69
C PHE A 298 1.64 7.41 -2.60
N TYR A 299 1.96 6.16 -2.28
CA TYR A 299 1.32 5.41 -1.20
C TYR A 299 2.10 5.63 0.08
N LEU A 300 1.41 6.07 1.14
CA LEU A 300 1.98 6.20 2.47
C LEU A 300 1.33 5.18 3.41
N MET A 301 2.12 4.23 3.89
CA MET A 301 1.76 3.35 4.98
C MET A 301 1.99 4.05 6.32
N TYR A 302 0.96 4.02 7.16
CA TYR A 302 0.99 4.59 8.50
C TYR A 302 0.29 3.66 9.50
N TYR A 303 0.50 3.90 10.78
CA TYR A 303 -0.35 3.32 11.82
C TYR A 303 -0.95 4.40 12.72
N VAL A 304 -2.04 4.08 13.41
CA VAL A 304 -2.60 4.89 14.52
C VAL A 304 -2.31 4.20 15.85
N LYS A 305 -2.20 4.96 16.94
CA LYS A 305 -2.08 4.42 18.30
C LYS A 305 -3.44 4.30 19.02
N GLU A 306 -4.44 5.02 18.54
CA GLU A 306 -5.77 5.12 19.14
C GLU A 306 -6.83 5.07 18.04
N GLY A 307 -7.95 4.40 18.32
CA GLY A 307 -9.07 4.29 17.38
C GLY A 307 -8.74 3.48 16.13
N THR A 308 -9.39 3.85 15.02
CA THR A 308 -9.25 3.21 13.70
C THR A 308 -8.36 4.05 12.78
N PRO A 309 -7.75 3.44 11.74
CA PRO A 309 -7.07 4.20 10.68
C PRO A 309 -7.96 5.28 10.05
N LEU A 310 -7.37 6.20 9.27
CA LEU A 310 -8.13 7.26 8.59
C LEU A 310 -9.23 6.65 7.71
N ASP A 311 -10.39 7.27 7.68
CA ASP A 311 -11.44 6.96 6.70
C ASP A 311 -11.03 7.49 5.32
N MET A 312 -10.28 8.60 5.27
CA MET A 312 -9.65 9.10 4.05
C MET A 312 -8.60 8.11 3.51
N LYS A 313 -8.95 7.38 2.45
CA LYS A 313 -8.07 6.45 1.74
C LYS A 313 -7.33 7.08 0.56
N TYR A 314 -7.94 8.10 -0.04
CA TYR A 314 -7.49 8.73 -1.27
C TYR A 314 -7.35 10.23 -1.05
N CYS A 315 -6.21 10.76 -1.47
CA CYS A 315 -5.94 12.19 -1.57
C CYS A 315 -5.69 12.54 -3.04
N PHE A 316 -6.73 13.03 -3.73
CA PHE A 316 -6.70 13.27 -5.16
C PHE A 316 -7.09 14.70 -5.50
N THR A 317 -6.27 15.33 -6.32
CA THR A 317 -6.54 16.62 -6.95
C THR A 317 -6.72 16.44 -8.45
N ARG A 318 -7.17 17.50 -9.13
CA ARG A 318 -7.43 17.46 -10.59
C ARG A 318 -6.17 17.38 -11.45
N GLY A 319 -5.01 17.69 -10.87
CA GLY A 319 -3.73 17.78 -11.57
C GLY A 319 -3.71 18.79 -12.73
N PRO A 320 -2.65 18.74 -13.55
CA PRO A 320 -2.48 19.61 -14.72
C PRO A 320 -3.62 19.52 -15.74
N PRO A 321 -4.07 20.64 -16.33
CA PRO A 321 -3.59 22.01 -16.13
C PRO A 321 -4.31 22.77 -15.00
N TYR A 322 -5.15 22.10 -14.21
CA TYR A 322 -6.07 22.76 -13.27
C TYR A 322 -5.51 22.93 -11.87
N PHE A 323 -4.50 22.14 -11.50
CA PHE A 323 -3.96 22.10 -10.16
C PHE A 323 -2.44 22.03 -10.18
N TYR A 324 -1.83 22.99 -9.48
CA TYR A 324 -0.42 23.06 -9.13
C TYR A 324 -0.30 23.63 -7.72
N TRP A 325 0.73 23.25 -6.95
CA TRP A 325 0.98 23.73 -5.60
C TRP A 325 1.14 25.25 -5.53
N ASP A 326 1.68 25.87 -6.59
CA ASP A 326 1.88 27.31 -6.70
C ASP A 326 0.60 28.09 -7.08
N ASN A 327 -0.51 27.39 -7.37
CA ASN A 327 -1.79 28.04 -7.60
C ASN A 327 -2.19 28.84 -6.33
N PRO A 328 -2.54 30.13 -6.47
CA PRO A 328 -2.85 31.00 -5.31
C PRO A 328 -3.95 30.44 -4.39
N GLU A 329 -4.91 29.69 -4.95
CA GLU A 329 -6.04 29.11 -4.22
C GLU A 329 -5.61 28.02 -3.22
N ASN A 330 -4.45 27.39 -3.43
CA ASN A 330 -3.98 26.28 -2.60
C ASN A 330 -3.27 26.75 -1.31
N ASN A 331 -2.92 28.04 -1.23
CA ASN A 331 -2.31 28.70 -0.06
C ASN A 331 -1.08 27.94 0.48
N LEU A 332 -0.22 27.47 -0.44
CA LEU A 332 1.07 26.86 -0.13
C LEU A 332 2.21 27.86 -0.37
N ASN A 333 3.21 27.87 0.51
CA ASN A 333 4.42 28.67 0.39
C ASN A 333 5.69 27.82 0.67
N HIS A 334 6.87 28.39 0.40
CA HIS A 334 8.17 27.70 0.55
C HIS A 334 8.22 26.33 -0.12
N ILE A 335 7.63 26.21 -1.30
CA ILE A 335 7.53 24.95 -2.04
C ILE A 335 8.95 24.48 -2.42
N PRO A 336 9.35 23.23 -2.11
CA PRO A 336 10.66 22.68 -2.43
C PRO A 336 10.75 22.28 -3.90
N GLU A 337 10.77 23.27 -4.79
CA GLU A 337 10.65 23.09 -6.25
C GLU A 337 11.70 22.13 -6.83
N GLU A 338 12.97 22.35 -6.49
CA GLU A 338 14.09 21.56 -7.02
C GLU A 338 14.16 20.19 -6.34
N GLU A 339 14.04 20.14 -5.01
CA GLU A 339 14.20 18.93 -4.21
C GLU A 339 13.08 17.91 -4.45
N ALA A 340 11.86 18.40 -4.73
CA ALA A 340 10.72 17.55 -5.10
C ALA A 340 10.82 17.03 -6.54
N SER A 341 11.61 17.67 -7.39
CA SER A 341 11.62 17.41 -8.84
C SER A 341 12.86 16.65 -9.33
N THR A 342 13.89 16.53 -8.50
CA THR A 342 15.20 15.94 -8.84
C THR A 342 15.59 14.82 -7.88
N LEU A 343 16.43 13.87 -8.32
CA LEU A 343 16.87 12.72 -7.51
C LEU A 343 18.20 12.94 -6.82
#